data_AF-A0A929HDE9-F1
#
_entry.id   AF-A0A929HDE9-F1
#
_cell.length_a   1.000
_cell.length_b   1.000
_cell.length_c   1.000
_cell.angle_alpha   90.00
_cell.angle_beta   90.00
_cell.angle_gamma   90.00
#
_symmetry.space_group_name_H-M   'P 1'
#
loop_
_entity.id
_entity.type
_entity.pdbx_description
1 polymer ?
#
loop_
_entity_poly.entity_id
_entity_poly.type
_entity_poly.pdbx_seq_one_letter_code
_entity_poly.pdbx_strand_id
1 'polypeptide(L)' 'MELKNNIGTRPIKDVIEEYPELGEILDKYGIGCTECSIGTCLVKDVVAVHVLGDEIEAQIEKEINGYLEGL' A
#
# COMPACT_ATOMS: atom_id res chain seq x y z
N MET A 1 -6.66 6.76 4.88
CA MET A 1 -6.92 6.28 3.52
C MET A 1 -8.11 5.33 3.38
N GLU A 2 -8.78 5.36 2.24
CA GLU A 2 -9.86 4.43 1.83
C GLU A 2 -9.48 3.66 0.55
N LEU A 3 -8.89 2.47 0.71
CA LEU A 3 -8.49 1.61 -0.41
C LEU A 3 -9.62 0.68 -0.84
N LYS A 4 -9.79 0.52 -2.16
CA LYS A 4 -10.75 -0.40 -2.77
C LYS A 4 -10.50 -1.85 -2.40
N ASN A 5 -11.52 -2.69 -2.60
CA ASN A 5 -11.47 -4.14 -2.38
C ASN A 5 -11.03 -4.55 -0.95
N ASN A 6 -11.21 -3.66 0.04
CA ASN A 6 -10.74 -3.83 1.42
C ASN A 6 -9.22 -4.06 1.55
N ILE A 7 -8.43 -3.66 0.56
CA ILE A 7 -6.96 -3.86 0.54
C ILE A 7 -6.30 -3.20 1.75
N GLY A 8 -6.80 -2.03 2.16
CA GLY A 8 -6.28 -1.27 3.30
C GLY A 8 -6.27 -2.03 4.63
N THR A 9 -7.16 -3.02 4.79
CA THR A 9 -7.28 -3.81 6.02
C THR A 9 -6.67 -5.20 5.90
N ARG A 10 -5.93 -5.49 4.83
CA ARG A 10 -5.27 -6.78 4.62
C ARG A 10 -3.78 -6.70 4.99
N PRO A 11 -3.16 -7.84 5.38
CA PRO A 11 -1.72 -7.91 5.56
C PRO A 11 -0.97 -7.51 4.29
N ILE A 12 0.06 -6.68 4.42
CA ILE A 12 0.79 -6.14 3.28
C ILE A 12 1.43 -7.25 2.43
N LYS A 13 1.92 -8.32 3.06
CA LYS A 13 2.56 -9.43 2.34
C LYS A 13 1.57 -10.19 1.45
N ASP A 14 0.41 -10.53 1.98
CA ASP A 14 -0.65 -11.19 1.21
C ASP A 14 -1.10 -10.31 0.02
N VAL A 15 -1.15 -8.99 0.23
CA VAL A 15 -1.53 -8.04 -0.82
C VAL A 15 -0.47 -7.94 -1.90
N ILE A 16 0.82 -7.80 -1.58
CA ILE A 16 1.87 -7.69 -2.60
C ILE A 16 2.13 -9.02 -3.32
N GLU A 17 1.82 -10.16 -2.71
CA GLU A 17 1.84 -11.47 -3.38
C GLU A 17 0.71 -11.59 -4.42
N GLU A 18 -0.49 -11.04 -4.13
CA GLU A 18 -1.62 -11.02 -5.07
C GLU A 18 -1.51 -9.88 -6.11
N TYR A 19 -0.94 -8.74 -5.70
CA TYR A 19 -0.81 -7.52 -6.49
C TYR A 19 0.62 -6.98 -6.44
N PRO A 20 1.57 -7.56 -7.18
CA PRO A 20 2.99 -7.17 -7.13
C PRO A 20 3.23 -5.69 -7.43
N GLU A 21 2.47 -5.09 -8.35
CA GLU A 21 2.56 -3.66 -8.67
C GLU A 21 2.21 -2.76 -7.49
N LEU A 22 1.41 -3.22 -6.53
CA LEU A 22 1.14 -2.47 -5.30
C LEU A 22 2.41 -2.31 -4.45
N GLY A 23 3.26 -3.35 -4.43
CA GLY A 23 4.59 -3.28 -3.83
C GLY A 23 5.49 -2.26 -4.51
N GLU A 24 5.46 -2.21 -5.85
CA GLU A 24 6.22 -1.21 -6.62
C GLU A 24 5.72 0.22 -6.38
N ILE A 25 4.40 0.42 -6.30
CA ILE A 25 3.81 1.73 -5.97
C ILE A 25 4.35 2.19 -4.61
N LEU A 26 4.29 1.35 -3.58
CA LEU A 26 4.78 1.69 -2.24
C LEU A 26 6.28 2.00 -2.22
N ASP A 27 7.09 1.25 -2.97
CA ASP A 27 8.54 1.46 -3.06
C ASP A 27 8.91 2.82 -3.67
N LYS A 28 8.12 3.34 -4.63
CA LYS A 28 8.29 4.71 -5.18
C LYS A 28 8.20 5.79 -4.11
N TYR A 29 7.42 5.57 -3.06
CA TYR A 29 7.27 6.50 -1.93
C TYR A 29 8.24 6.18 -0.78
N GLY A 30 9.21 5.29 -0.99
CA GLY A 30 10.19 4.88 0.02
C GLY A 30 9.63 3.93 1.07
N ILE A 31 8.48 3.29 0.81
CA ILE A 31 7.80 2.38 1.73
C ILE A 31 8.21 0.94 1.37
N GLY A 32 9.42 0.56 1.80
CA GLY A 32 10.01 -0.75 1.53
C GLY A 32 9.35 -1.87 2.33
N CYS A 33 8.24 -2.42 1.83
CA CYS A 33 7.52 -3.53 2.48
C CYS A 33 7.91 -4.91 1.97
N THR A 34 8.52 -4.96 0.78
CA THR A 34 8.92 -6.20 0.09
C THR A 34 10.02 -6.96 0.85
N GLU A 35 10.84 -6.26 1.63
CA GLU A 35 11.89 -6.85 2.47
C GLU A 35 11.38 -7.22 3.88
N CYS A 36 10.12 -6.95 4.21
CA CYS A 36 9.55 -7.28 5.51
C CYS A 36 9.31 -8.79 5.62
N SER A 37 10.11 -9.46 6.46
CA SER A 37 10.02 -10.91 6.68
C SER A 37 8.74 -11.35 7.42
N ILE A 38 8.11 -10.44 8.16
CA ILE A 38 6.88 -10.70 8.94
C ILE A 38 5.64 -10.45 8.10
N GLY A 39 5.53 -9.27 7.47
CA GLY A 39 4.48 -8.97 6.50
C GLY A 39 3.05 -8.82 7.04
N THR A 40 2.85 -8.79 8.37
CA THR A 40 1.52 -8.80 9.00
C THR A 40 0.89 -7.42 9.19
N CYS A 41 1.65 -6.34 8.96
CA CYS A 41 1.14 -4.99 9.07
C CYS A 41 0.05 -4.76 8.02
N LEU A 42 -1.00 -4.02 8.39
CA LEU A 42 -2.05 -3.67 7.43
C LEU A 42 -1.53 -2.63 6.44
N VAL A 43 -1.96 -2.71 5.17
CA VAL A 43 -1.52 -1.75 4.13
C VAL A 43 -1.72 -0.31 4.57
N LYS A 44 -2.88 0.02 5.13
CA LYS A 44 -3.18 1.38 5.58
C LYS A 44 -2.28 1.85 6.72
N ASP A 45 -1.93 0.94 7.62
CA ASP A 45 -1.12 1.26 8.81
C ASP A 45 0.34 1.43 8.43
N VAL A 46 0.83 0.62 7.49
CA VAL A 46 2.17 0.76 6.89
C VAL A 46 2.33 2.15 6.27
N VAL A 47 1.36 2.58 5.46
CA VAL A 47 1.42 3.88 4.80
C VAL A 47 1.34 5.00 5.84
N ALA A 48 0.41 4.93 6.79
CA ALA A 48 0.26 5.95 7.82
C ALA A 48 1.52 6.13 8.71
N VAL A 49 2.31 5.08 8.94
CA VAL A 49 3.54 5.16 9.76
C VAL A 49 4.72 5.74 9.00
N HIS A 50 4.83 5.50 7.69
CA HIS A 50 6.00 5.92 6.89
C HIS A 50 5.81 7.27 6.19
N VAL A 51 4.56 7.68 5.96
CA VAL A 51 4.27 8.90 5.20
C VAL A 51 4.36 10.15 6.06
N LEU A 52 5.05 11.16 5.54
CA LEU A 52 5.25 12.46 6.19
C LEU A 52 4.19 13.49 5.76
N GLY A 53 2.91 13.15 5.91
CA GLY A 53 1.79 14.09 5.78
C GLY A 53 0.66 13.69 4.82
N ASP A 54 -0.51 14.28 5.06
CA ASP A 54 -1.80 13.92 4.42
C ASP A 54 -1.78 14.00 2.89
N GLU A 55 -0.99 14.91 2.30
CA GLU A 55 -0.91 15.09 0.85
C GLU A 55 -0.30 13.86 0.16
N ILE A 56 0.79 13.32 0.73
CA ILE A 56 1.45 12.15 0.18
C ILE A 56 0.56 10.91 0.39
N GLU A 57 -0.13 10.80 1.53
CA GLU A 57 -1.06 9.70 1.79
C GLU A 57 -2.19 9.69 0.73
N ALA A 58 -2.74 10.86 0.40
CA ALA A 58 -3.77 10.99 -0.63
C ALA A 58 -3.25 10.64 -2.04
N GLN A 59 -1.99 10.96 -2.37
CA GLN A 59 -1.37 10.56 -3.63
C GLN A 59 -1.22 9.04 -3.74
N ILE A 60 -0.74 8.39 -2.67
CA ILE A 60 -0.60 6.94 -2.59
C ILE A 60 -1.97 6.27 -2.73
N GLU A 61 -2.98 6.74 -2.01
CA GLU A 61 -4.35 6.24 -2.10
C GLU A 61 -4.87 6.31 -3.54
N LYS A 62 -4.70 7.47 -4.20
CA LYS A 62 -5.15 7.67 -5.58
C LYS A 62 -4.45 6.73 -6.56
N GLU A 63 -3.13 6.53 -6.42
CA GLU A 63 -2.37 5.65 -7.31
C GLU A 63 -2.76 4.18 -7.12
N ILE A 64 -2.90 3.72 -5.86
CA ILE A 64 -3.35 2.37 -5.55
C ILE A 64 -4.78 2.13 -6.05
N ASN A 65 -5.70 3.06 -5.78
CA ASN A 65 -7.09 2.90 -6.23
C ASN A 65 -7.21 2.93 -7.75
N GLY A 66 -6.44 3.78 -8.44
CA GLY A 66 -6.40 3.80 -9.90
C GLY A 66 -5.85 2.50 -10.50
N TYR A 67 -4.84 1.89 -9.86
CA TYR A 67 -4.37 0.55 -10.22
C TYR A 67 -5.46 -0.51 -10.04
N LEU A 68 -6.12 -0.53 -8.87
CA LEU A 68 -7.17 -1.50 -8.56
C LEU A 68 -8.41 -1.38 -9.45
N GLU A 69 -8.70 -0.19 -9.98
CA GLU A 69 -9.77 0.04 -10.96
C GLU A 69 -9.45 -0.49 -12.37
N GLY A 70 -8.17 -0.59 -12.71
CA GLY A 70 -7.70 -1.04 -14.03
C GLY A 70 -7.62 -2.56 -14.18
N LEU A 71 -7.79 -3.30 -13.09
CA LEU A 71 -7.85 -4.78 -13.04
C LEU A 71 -9.26 -5.30 -13.37
#